data_AF-A0A929GDN5-F1
#
_entry.id   AF-A0A929GDN5-F1
#
_cell.length_a   1.000
_cell.length_b   1.000
_cell.length_c   1.000
_cell.angle_alpha   90.00
_cell.angle_beta   90.00
_cell.angle_gamma   90.00
#
_symmetry.space_group_name_H-M   'P 1'
#
loop_
_entity.id
_entity.type
_entity.pdbx_description
1 polymer ?
#
loop_
_entity_poly.entity_id
_entity_poly.type
_entity_poly.pdbx_seq_one_letter_code
_entity_poly.pdbx_strand_id
1 'polypeptide(L)'
;MYIKKNIVLFFLFFSLIVFISSCVEVKFEQPQPAGIKAEKIFPVDLQGTYIDENNDTLIINDVTYRFGNGKTIFGGGGELSENLILKKYKKYYFLSEKNDSLWNIIVVKLKNKNDLKVFIIDCENKEKIEELKKITNVKERYKSEGEIDYYIINPDKKELKKMLRKEILTEVGTFKKFH
;
A
#
# COMPACT_ATOMS: atom_id res chain seq x y z
N MET A 1 6.29 -59.48 -1.29
CA MET A 1 5.41 -58.29 -1.25
C MET A 1 6.29 -57.05 -1.06
N TYR A 2 6.92 -56.56 -2.14
CA TYR A 2 7.80 -55.38 -2.11
C TYR A 2 6.94 -54.13 -2.26
N ILE A 3 6.52 -53.59 -1.12
CA ILE A 3 5.73 -52.37 -1.08
C ILE A 3 6.68 -51.16 -1.23
N LYS A 4 6.52 -50.48 -2.37
CA LYS A 4 6.66 -49.02 -2.56
C LYS A 4 8.07 -48.41 -2.59
N LYS A 5 8.84 -48.74 -3.64
CA LYS A 5 9.94 -47.87 -4.13
C LYS A 5 9.44 -46.55 -4.78
N ASN A 6 8.12 -46.42 -4.99
CA ASN A 6 7.49 -45.28 -5.67
C ASN A 6 6.97 -44.17 -4.74
N ILE A 7 7.05 -44.32 -3.41
CA ILE A 7 6.62 -43.26 -2.48
C ILE A 7 7.67 -42.15 -2.31
N VAL A 8 8.96 -42.50 -2.41
CA VAL A 8 10.04 -41.52 -2.23
C VAL A 8 10.06 -40.51 -3.39
N LEU A 9 9.62 -40.90 -4.59
CA LEU A 9 9.54 -40.00 -5.75
C LEU A 9 8.36 -39.01 -5.65
N PHE A 10 7.31 -39.34 -4.89
CA PHE A 10 6.13 -38.48 -4.71
C PHE A 10 6.40 -37.33 -3.72
N PHE A 11 7.25 -37.57 -2.72
CA PHE A 11 7.68 -36.54 -1.76
C PHE A 11 8.67 -35.52 -2.35
N LEU A 12 9.42 -35.87 -3.40
CA LEU A 12 10.31 -34.93 -4.09
C LEU A 12 9.54 -33.88 -4.91
N PHE A 13 8.33 -34.20 -5.38
CA PHE A 13 7.53 -33.28 -6.20
C PHE A 13 6.75 -32.25 -5.37
N PHE A 14 6.47 -32.54 -4.09
CA PHE A 14 5.71 -31.64 -3.21
C PHE A 14 6.57 -30.54 -2.56
N SER A 15 7.91 -30.61 -2.70
CA SER A 15 8.84 -29.60 -2.18
C SER A 15 9.05 -28.40 -3.12
N LEU A 16 8.56 -28.47 -4.37
CA LEU A 16 8.78 -27.45 -5.41
C LEU A 16 7.58 -26.52 -5.63
N ILE A 17 6.70 -26.39 -4.63
CA ILE A 17 5.61 -25.41 -4.64
C ILE A 17 5.76 -24.51 -3.42
N VAL A 18 6.92 -23.87 -3.30
CA VAL A 18 7.03 -22.63 -2.54
C VAL A 18 6.77 -21.51 -3.54
N PHE A 19 5.49 -21.24 -3.82
CA PHE A 19 5.10 -20.00 -4.49
C PHE A 19 5.47 -18.86 -3.54
N ILE A 20 6.62 -18.23 -3.79
CA ILE A 20 7.03 -17.00 -3.13
C ILE A 20 6.09 -15.92 -3.67
N SER A 21 4.95 -15.73 -3.02
CA SER A 21 4.05 -14.61 -3.32
C SER A 21 4.71 -13.32 -2.82
N SER A 22 5.66 -12.76 -3.58
CA SER A 22 5.94 -11.34 -3.39
C SER A 22 4.83 -10.58 -4.09
N CYS A 23 3.96 -9.93 -3.31
CA CYS A 23 3.10 -8.90 -3.86
C CYS A 23 4.01 -7.83 -4.46
N VAL A 24 3.95 -7.61 -5.77
CA VAL A 24 4.73 -6.57 -6.42
C VAL A 24 4.16 -5.23 -5.97
N GLU A 25 5.00 -4.30 -5.55
CA GLU A 25 4.57 -3.01 -5.01
C GLU A 25 4.95 -1.84 -5.93
N VAL A 26 4.27 -0.70 -5.75
CA VAL A 26 4.70 0.58 -6.32
C VAL A 26 5.33 1.44 -5.24
N LYS A 27 6.60 1.78 -5.43
CA LYS A 27 7.35 2.71 -4.60
C LYS A 27 7.48 4.08 -5.28
N PHE A 28 7.62 5.12 -4.47
CA PHE A 28 7.68 6.50 -4.93
C PHE A 28 9.05 7.11 -4.61
N GLU A 29 9.59 7.93 -5.52
CA GLU A 29 10.88 8.62 -5.27
C GLU A 29 10.76 9.73 -4.21
N GLN A 30 9.56 10.26 -3.97
CA GLN A 30 9.29 11.33 -3.01
C GLN A 30 7.90 11.18 -2.39
N PRO A 31 7.63 11.77 -1.21
CA PRO A 31 6.33 11.66 -0.56
C PRO A 31 5.27 12.39 -1.39
N GLN A 32 4.13 11.74 -1.63
CA GLN A 32 3.07 12.31 -2.46
C GLN A 32 1.98 12.96 -1.62
N PRO A 33 1.33 14.02 -2.13
CA PRO A 33 1.60 14.65 -3.43
C PRO A 33 2.86 15.52 -3.45
N ALA A 34 3.57 15.52 -4.58
CA ALA A 34 4.70 16.40 -4.81
C ALA A 34 4.32 17.88 -4.68
N GLY A 35 5.16 18.67 -4.00
CA GLY A 35 4.96 20.11 -3.80
C GLY A 35 3.82 20.50 -2.85
N ILE A 36 3.18 19.54 -2.16
CA ILE A 36 2.19 19.82 -1.11
C ILE A 36 2.87 19.74 0.26
N LYS A 37 2.54 20.71 1.13
CA LYS A 37 3.05 20.79 2.50
C LYS A 37 2.52 19.60 3.34
N ALA A 38 3.40 19.04 4.16
CA ALA A 38 3.04 18.00 5.12
C ALA A 38 2.12 18.56 6.23
N GLU A 39 1.15 17.76 6.64
CA GLU A 39 0.37 17.99 7.84
C GLU A 39 1.26 17.72 9.07
N LYS A 40 1.08 18.54 10.11
CA LYS A 40 1.79 18.34 11.40
C LYS A 40 1.05 17.40 12.34
N ILE A 41 -0.25 17.25 12.12
CA ILE A 41 -1.14 16.38 12.88
C ILE A 41 -2.08 15.69 11.90
N PHE A 42 -2.55 14.49 12.24
CA PHE A 42 -3.73 13.91 11.62
C PHE A 42 -4.92 14.84 11.90
N PRO A 43 -5.63 15.30 10.86
CA PRO A 43 -6.83 16.11 11.04
C PRO A 43 -7.86 15.45 11.96
N VAL A 44 -8.58 16.26 12.75
CA VAL A 44 -9.54 15.80 13.77
C VAL A 44 -10.62 14.88 13.19
N ASP A 45 -10.97 15.05 11.91
CA ASP A 45 -11.92 14.19 11.20
C ASP A 45 -11.38 12.78 10.89
N LEU A 46 -10.05 12.60 10.83
CA LEU A 46 -9.38 11.30 10.73
C LEU A 46 -9.08 10.66 12.10
N GLN A 47 -9.09 11.42 13.18
CA GLN A 47 -8.75 10.89 14.50
C GLN A 47 -9.88 10.00 15.04
N GLY A 48 -9.49 8.92 15.70
CA GLY A 48 -10.40 7.99 16.36
C GLY A 48 -9.95 6.54 16.27
N THR A 49 -10.81 5.67 16.79
CA THR A 49 -10.67 4.22 16.69
C THR A 49 -11.57 3.71 15.58
N TYR A 50 -11.08 2.80 14.77
CA TYR A 50 -11.78 2.22 13.65
C TYR A 50 -11.60 0.69 13.63
N ILE A 51 -12.56 0.00 13.04
CA ILE A 51 -12.55 -1.45 12.86
C ILE A 51 -12.66 -1.78 11.36
N ASP A 52 -11.83 -2.70 10.88
CA ASP A 52 -11.89 -3.19 9.50
C ASP A 52 -12.85 -4.38 9.35
N GLU A 53 -12.87 -5.01 8.17
CA GLU A 53 -13.73 -6.17 7.89
C GLU A 53 -13.33 -7.44 8.64
N ASN A 54 -12.08 -7.52 9.13
CA ASN A 54 -11.53 -8.65 9.88
C ASN A 54 -11.60 -8.45 11.41
N ASN A 55 -12.24 -7.38 11.87
CA ASN A 55 -12.27 -6.91 13.26
C ASN A 55 -10.91 -6.45 13.80
N ASP A 56 -9.95 -6.13 12.94
CA ASP A 56 -8.70 -5.47 13.33
C ASP A 56 -8.94 -3.99 13.62
N THR A 57 -8.18 -3.46 14.58
CA THR A 57 -8.37 -2.10 15.08
C THR A 57 -7.34 -1.14 14.51
N LEU A 58 -7.79 -0.05 13.90
CA LEU A 58 -6.96 1.11 13.55
C LEU A 58 -7.23 2.24 14.54
N ILE A 59 -6.18 2.75 15.19
CA ILE A 59 -6.25 3.91 16.08
C ILE A 59 -5.45 5.03 15.44
N ILE A 60 -6.06 6.20 15.29
CA ILE A 60 -5.41 7.42 14.79
C ILE A 60 -5.55 8.50 15.87
N ASN A 61 -4.43 8.98 16.39
CA ASN A 61 -4.36 10.12 17.30
C ASN A 61 -3.85 11.35 16.54
N ASP A 62 -3.45 12.40 17.27
CA ASP A 62 -2.93 13.64 16.70
C ASP A 62 -1.67 13.45 15.84
N VAL A 63 -0.69 12.66 16.27
CA VAL A 63 0.56 12.43 15.53
C VAL A 63 0.86 10.97 15.28
N THR A 64 0.08 10.04 15.83
CA THR A 64 0.32 8.60 15.69
C THR A 64 -0.82 7.87 15.00
N TYR A 65 -0.51 6.78 14.32
CA TYR A 65 -1.48 5.74 13.96
C TYR A 65 -0.97 4.36 14.36
N ARG A 66 -1.88 3.43 14.62
CA ARG A 66 -1.57 2.03 14.94
C ARG A 66 -2.64 1.11 14.37
N PHE A 67 -2.25 0.03 13.71
CA PHE A 67 -3.14 -1.00 13.20
C PHE A 67 -2.85 -2.36 13.86
N GLY A 68 -3.85 -2.90 14.56
CA GLY A 68 -3.96 -4.29 15.00
C GLY A 68 -2.73 -4.88 15.71
N ASN A 69 -2.56 -6.20 15.58
CA ASN A 69 -1.44 -6.98 16.12
C ASN A 69 -0.11 -6.82 15.34
N GLY A 70 0.07 -5.70 14.62
CA GLY A 70 1.39 -5.27 14.16
C GLY A 70 1.87 -5.76 12.79
N LYS A 71 1.04 -6.44 11.99
CA LYS A 71 1.39 -6.81 10.60
C LYS A 71 0.36 -6.28 9.60
N THR A 72 0.71 -5.17 8.96
CA THR A 72 0.15 -4.78 7.66
C THR A 72 1.27 -4.71 6.63
N ILE A 73 0.90 -4.48 5.38
CA ILE A 73 1.82 -4.17 4.27
C ILE A 73 2.65 -2.88 4.58
N PHE A 74 2.29 -2.08 5.57
CA PHE A 74 2.83 -0.74 5.86
C PHE A 74 3.19 -0.52 7.34
N GLY A 75 3.68 -1.58 7.99
CA GLY A 75 4.02 -1.52 9.42
C GLY A 75 2.78 -1.47 10.33
N GLY A 76 2.94 -1.92 11.57
CA GLY A 76 1.85 -1.93 12.55
C GLY A 76 1.40 -0.54 13.05
N GLY A 77 2.00 0.55 12.55
CA GLY A 77 1.80 1.90 13.03
C GLY A 77 3.06 2.76 12.95
N GLY A 78 2.92 4.05 13.24
CA GLY A 78 4.01 5.01 13.26
C GLY A 78 3.60 6.39 13.75
N GLU A 79 4.59 7.28 13.90
CA GLU A 79 4.43 8.69 14.30
C GLU A 79 4.86 9.63 13.17
N LEU A 80 4.05 10.68 12.93
CA LEU A 80 4.34 11.70 11.92
C LEU A 80 5.71 12.31 12.15
N SER A 81 6.56 12.21 11.12
CA SER A 81 7.96 12.56 11.20
C SER A 81 8.52 12.82 9.79
N GLU A 82 9.83 12.99 9.69
CA GLU A 82 10.52 13.05 8.39
C GLU A 82 10.45 11.75 7.60
N ASN A 83 10.11 10.62 8.23
CA ASN A 83 9.99 9.30 7.58
C ASN A 83 8.53 8.83 7.46
N LEU A 84 7.58 9.53 8.10
CA LEU A 84 6.15 9.26 7.97
C LEU A 84 5.41 10.58 7.77
N ILE A 85 5.01 10.84 6.53
CA ILE A 85 4.49 12.13 6.11
C ILE A 85 3.03 11.98 5.68
N LEU A 86 2.15 12.74 6.31
CA LEU A 86 0.78 12.89 5.87
C LEU A 86 0.63 14.14 5.01
N LYS A 87 -0.02 14.03 3.85
CA LYS A 87 -0.38 15.17 3.01
C LYS A 87 -1.85 15.10 2.60
N LYS A 88 -2.56 16.22 2.68
CA LYS A 88 -3.93 16.34 2.20
C LYS A 88 -3.99 16.88 0.77
N TYR A 89 -4.77 16.22 -0.08
CA TYR A 89 -5.12 16.74 -1.39
C TYR A 89 -6.59 16.48 -1.71
N LYS A 90 -7.37 17.56 -1.74
CA LYS A 90 -8.82 17.52 -1.85
C LYS A 90 -9.42 16.67 -0.72
N LYS A 91 -10.11 15.59 -1.07
CA LYS A 91 -10.75 14.63 -0.15
C LYS A 91 -9.88 13.42 0.21
N TYR A 92 -8.64 13.39 -0.29
CA TYR A 92 -7.71 12.29 -0.09
C TYR A 92 -6.59 12.72 0.86
N TYR A 93 -6.16 11.76 1.67
CA TYR A 93 -5.02 11.86 2.55
C TYR A 93 -4.00 10.82 2.10
N PHE A 94 -2.78 11.28 1.82
CA PHE A 94 -1.69 10.45 1.37
C PHE A 94 -0.74 10.27 2.55
N LEU A 95 -0.66 9.06 3.08
CA LEU A 95 0.32 8.69 4.09
C LEU A 95 1.51 8.08 3.36
N SER A 96 2.62 8.81 3.34
CA SER A 96 3.88 8.38 2.75
C SER A 96 4.82 7.91 3.86
N GLU A 97 5.20 6.64 3.83
CA GLU A 97 6.17 6.04 4.74
C GLU A 97 7.48 5.77 3.99
N LYS A 98 8.60 6.20 4.55
CA LYS A 98 9.91 6.01 3.95
C LYS A 98 10.41 4.60 4.27
N ASN A 99 10.76 3.87 3.22
CA ASN A 99 11.41 2.57 3.30
C ASN A 99 12.70 2.63 2.45
N ASP A 100 13.84 2.55 3.13
CA ASP A 100 15.16 2.89 2.59
C ASP A 100 15.22 4.31 1.99
N SER A 101 15.38 4.39 0.66
CA SER A 101 15.46 5.65 -0.09
C SER A 101 14.17 5.98 -0.85
N LEU A 102 13.17 5.12 -0.76
CA LEU A 102 11.90 5.24 -1.48
C LEU A 102 10.73 5.36 -0.49
N TRP A 103 9.55 5.63 -1.02
CA TRP A 103 8.35 5.87 -0.24
C TRP A 103 7.25 4.89 -0.61
N ASN A 104 6.67 4.24 0.40
CA ASN A 104 5.42 3.51 0.30
C ASN A 104 4.27 4.49 0.55
N ILE A 105 3.17 4.36 -0.19
CA ILE A 105 2.05 5.31 -0.10
C ILE A 105 0.73 4.59 0.04
N ILE A 106 0.03 4.91 1.13
CA ILE A 106 -1.38 4.59 1.32
C ILE A 106 -2.21 5.84 1.09
N VAL A 107 -3.33 5.68 0.40
CA VAL A 107 -4.29 6.76 0.22
C VAL A 107 -5.56 6.46 1.01
N VAL A 108 -5.94 7.38 1.87
CA VAL A 108 -7.16 7.30 2.68
C VAL A 108 -8.15 8.35 2.23
N LYS A 109 -9.43 8.00 2.20
CA LYS A 109 -10.53 8.93 1.92
C LYS A 109 -11.64 8.75 2.94
N LEU A 110 -12.05 9.85 3.58
CA LEU A 110 -13.23 9.88 4.43
C LEU A 110 -14.52 9.70 3.60
N LYS A 111 -15.42 8.86 4.11
CA LYS A 111 -16.79 8.66 3.64
C LYS A 111 -17.73 8.97 4.80
N ASN A 112 -18.72 9.83 4.54
CA ASN A 112 -19.79 10.19 5.50
C ASN A 112 -19.31 10.62 6.90
N LYS A 113 -18.11 11.24 6.99
CA LYS A 113 -17.43 11.68 8.24
C LYS A 113 -17.00 10.58 9.22
N ASN A 114 -17.42 9.32 9.02
CA ASN A 114 -17.16 8.24 9.97
C ASN A 114 -16.34 7.09 9.34
N ASP A 115 -16.47 6.82 8.05
CA ASP A 115 -15.79 5.65 7.47
C ASP A 115 -14.53 6.09 6.72
N LEU A 116 -13.48 5.27 6.76
CA LEU A 116 -12.29 5.44 5.94
C LEU A 116 -12.28 4.38 4.85
N LYS A 117 -12.06 4.81 3.60
CA LYS A 117 -11.71 3.91 2.50
C LYS A 117 -10.21 3.99 2.26
N VAL A 118 -9.58 2.84 2.10
CA VAL A 118 -8.15 2.70 1.86
C VAL A 118 -7.90 2.31 0.42
N PHE A 119 -6.93 2.97 -0.21
CA PHE A 119 -6.56 2.73 -1.59
C PHE A 119 -5.05 2.57 -1.74
N ILE A 120 -4.67 1.67 -2.64
CA ILE A 120 -3.29 1.43 -3.07
C ILE A 120 -3.25 1.36 -4.61
N ILE A 121 -2.06 1.23 -5.19
CA ILE A 121 -1.95 0.83 -6.61
C ILE A 121 -1.91 -0.69 -6.65
N ASP A 122 -2.87 -1.29 -7.33
CA ASP A 122 -2.93 -2.73 -7.55
C ASP A 122 -1.99 -3.13 -8.70
N CYS A 123 -0.85 -3.73 -8.34
CA CYS A 123 0.17 -4.19 -9.29
C CYS A 123 -0.15 -5.53 -9.93
N GLU A 124 -1.09 -6.30 -9.38
CA GLU A 124 -1.53 -7.56 -9.98
C GLU A 124 -2.40 -7.30 -11.20
N ASN A 125 -3.07 -6.14 -11.22
CA ASN A 125 -3.82 -5.66 -12.38
C ASN A 125 -2.90 -5.08 -13.47
N LYS A 126 -2.52 -5.93 -14.43
CA LYS A 126 -1.68 -5.57 -15.59
C LYS A 126 -2.24 -4.38 -16.39
N GLU A 127 -3.55 -4.26 -16.56
CA GLU A 127 -4.16 -3.15 -17.30
C GLU A 127 -3.91 -1.81 -16.59
N LYS A 128 -4.00 -1.79 -15.26
CA LYS A 128 -3.70 -0.60 -14.45
C LYS A 128 -2.22 -0.22 -14.52
N ILE A 129 -1.32 -1.20 -14.53
CA ILE A 129 0.11 -0.95 -14.71
C ILE A 129 0.39 -0.35 -16.10
N GLU A 130 -0.21 -0.88 -17.15
CA GLU A 130 -0.06 -0.32 -18.50
C GLU A 130 -0.66 1.09 -18.63
N GLU A 131 -1.79 1.38 -17.96
CA GLU A 131 -2.31 2.75 -17.90
C GLU A 131 -1.42 3.67 -17.06
N LEU A 132 -0.82 3.18 -15.97
CA LEU A 132 0.13 3.93 -15.15
C LEU A 132 1.37 4.33 -15.96
N LYS A 133 1.91 3.42 -16.79
CA LYS A 133 3.02 3.67 -17.73
C LYS A 133 2.72 4.79 -18.74
N LYS A 134 1.43 5.00 -19.09
CA LYS A 134 0.99 6.13 -19.96
C LYS A 134 0.78 7.44 -19.19
N ILE A 135 0.88 7.42 -17.86
CA ILE A 135 0.61 8.59 -17.01
C ILE A 135 1.90 9.18 -16.47
N THR A 136 2.83 8.35 -16.01
CA THR A 136 4.10 8.77 -15.42
C THR A 136 5.21 7.81 -15.85
N ASN A 137 6.47 8.21 -15.66
CA ASN A 137 7.60 7.34 -15.91
C ASN A 137 7.64 6.22 -14.87
N VAL A 138 7.53 4.97 -15.31
CA VAL A 138 7.59 3.78 -14.46
C VAL A 138 8.93 3.08 -14.70
N LYS A 139 9.74 2.97 -13.65
CA LYS A 139 10.96 2.16 -13.66
C LYS A 139 10.66 0.81 -13.04
N GLU A 140 11.09 -0.26 -13.68
CA GLU A 140 10.94 -1.62 -13.18
C GLU A 140 12.22 -2.03 -12.44
N ARG A 141 12.09 -2.62 -11.25
CA ARG A 141 13.16 -3.30 -10.54
C ARG A 141 12.90 -4.79 -10.57
N TYR A 142 13.93 -5.56 -10.86
CA TYR A 142 13.84 -7.01 -10.99
C TYR A 142 14.62 -7.68 -9.86
N LYS A 143 14.11 -8.84 -9.43
CA LYS A 143 14.83 -9.78 -8.59
C LYS A 143 15.96 -10.44 -9.39
N SER A 144 16.85 -11.14 -8.70
CA SER A 144 17.91 -11.95 -9.32
C SER A 144 17.38 -13.01 -10.31
N GLU A 145 16.14 -13.44 -10.13
CA GLU A 145 15.46 -14.47 -10.94
C GLU A 145 14.80 -13.90 -12.21
N GLY A 146 14.89 -12.59 -12.45
CA GLY A 146 14.31 -11.92 -13.62
C GLY A 146 12.84 -11.52 -13.49
N GLU A 147 12.19 -11.89 -12.38
CA GLU A 147 10.85 -11.41 -12.03
C GLU A 147 10.89 -9.95 -11.54
N ILE A 148 9.81 -9.20 -11.76
CA ILE A 148 9.68 -7.85 -11.19
C ILE A 148 9.58 -7.95 -9.67
N ASP A 149 10.43 -7.18 -8.98
CA ASP A 149 10.42 -6.99 -7.54
C ASP A 149 9.42 -5.88 -7.16
N TYR A 150 9.62 -4.67 -7.71
CA TYR A 150 8.73 -3.53 -7.52
C TYR A 150 8.86 -2.51 -8.65
N TYR A 151 7.86 -1.64 -8.77
CA TYR A 151 7.88 -0.48 -9.65
C TYR A 151 8.30 0.77 -8.89
N ILE A 152 8.98 1.70 -9.56
CA ILE A 152 9.32 3.02 -9.03
C ILE A 152 8.68 4.09 -9.91
N ILE A 153 7.93 5.00 -9.30
CA ILE A 153 7.32 6.16 -9.97
C ILE A 153 7.65 7.46 -9.25
N ASN A 154 7.54 8.57 -9.97
CA ASN A 154 7.70 9.90 -9.38
C ASN A 154 6.69 10.89 -9.98
N PRO A 155 5.39 10.66 -9.75
CA PRO A 155 4.37 11.46 -10.39
C PRO A 155 4.44 12.91 -9.92
N ASP A 156 4.35 13.82 -10.88
CA ASP A 156 4.12 15.23 -10.57
C ASP A 156 2.64 15.48 -10.19
N LYS A 157 2.30 16.72 -9.86
CA LYS A 157 0.92 17.10 -9.49
C LYS A 157 -0.11 16.83 -10.60
N LYS A 158 0.26 17.02 -11.87
CA LYS A 158 -0.63 16.79 -13.04
C LYS A 158 -0.81 15.30 -13.29
N GLU A 159 0.26 14.53 -13.19
CA GLU A 159 0.26 13.08 -13.34
C GLU A 159 -0.55 12.42 -12.22
N LEU A 160 -0.34 12.80 -10.95
CA LEU A 160 -1.15 12.31 -9.84
C LEU A 160 -2.64 12.64 -10.04
N LYS A 161 -2.97 13.85 -10.51
CA LYS A 161 -4.36 14.21 -10.86
C LYS A 161 -4.91 13.29 -11.95
N LYS A 162 -4.11 12.90 -12.94
CA LYS A 162 -4.49 11.96 -13.99
C LYS A 162 -4.66 10.55 -13.42
N MET A 163 -3.78 10.08 -12.52
CA MET A 163 -3.90 8.79 -11.82
C MET A 163 -5.23 8.69 -11.05
N LEU A 164 -5.58 9.73 -10.28
CA LEU A 164 -6.85 9.78 -9.54
C LEU A 164 -8.07 9.77 -10.46
N ARG A 165 -8.01 10.47 -11.60
CA ARG A 165 -9.11 10.52 -12.58
C ARG A 165 -9.28 9.21 -13.33
N LYS A 166 -8.18 8.51 -13.59
CA LYS A 166 -8.15 7.22 -14.29
C LYS A 166 -8.34 6.02 -13.36
N GLU A 167 -8.65 6.27 -12.08
CA GLU A 167 -8.93 5.23 -11.09
C GLU A 167 -7.80 4.19 -10.97
N ILE A 168 -6.55 4.67 -11.12
CA ILE A 168 -5.35 3.84 -10.93
C ILE A 168 -5.27 3.33 -9.49
N LEU A 169 -5.72 4.14 -8.53
CA LEU A 169 -5.85 3.71 -7.14
C LEU A 169 -7.05 2.74 -7.01
N THR A 170 -6.79 1.56 -6.47
CA THR A 170 -7.77 0.51 -6.17
C THR A 170 -8.16 0.58 -4.70
N GLU A 171 -9.46 0.53 -4.42
CA GLU A 171 -9.96 0.38 -3.05
C GLU A 171 -9.67 -1.03 -2.56
N VAL A 172 -8.99 -1.15 -1.41
CA VAL A 172 -8.57 -2.44 -0.84
C VAL A 172 -9.16 -2.73 0.54
N GLY A 173 -9.90 -1.77 1.11
CA GLY A 173 -10.54 -1.97 2.39
C GLY A 173 -11.31 -0.76 2.87
N THR A 174 -12.19 -1.01 3.83
CA THR A 174 -12.93 0.02 4.55
C THR A 174 -12.75 -0.17 6.05
N PHE A 175 -12.61 0.94 6.77
CA PHE A 175 -12.60 1.01 8.22
C PHE A 175 -13.81 1.80 8.70
N LYS A 176 -14.57 1.23 9.63
CA LYS A 176 -15.72 1.89 10.25
C LYS A 176 -15.29 2.48 11.58
N LYS A 177 -15.62 3.74 11.84
CA LYS A 177 -15.32 4.36 13.13
C LYS A 177 -16.08 3.65 14.25
N PHE A 178 -15.34 3.26 15.26
CA PHE A 178 -15.87 2.68 16.48
C PHE A 178 -16.55 3.80 17.28
N HIS A 179 -17.83 3.62 17.58
CA HIS A 179 -18.66 4.58 18.31
C HIS A 179 -18.44 4.50 19.81
#